data_AF-A0A2U3I9T2-F1
#
_entry.id   AF-A0A2U3I9T2-F1
#
_cell.length_a   1.000
_cell.length_b   1.000
_cell.length_c   1.000
_cell.angle_alpha   90.00
_cell.angle_beta   90.00
_cell.angle_gamma   90.00
#
_symmetry.space_group_name_H-M   'P 1'
#
loop_
_entity.id
_entity.type
_entity.pdbx_description
1 polymer ?
#
loop_
_entity_poly.entity_id
_entity_poly.type
_entity_poly.pdbx_seq_one_letter_code
_entity_poly.pdbx_strand_id
1 'polypeptide(L)'
;MNKRAYESSLAQCSLWNRKQARLQPESRRVLLALPERVLGASLASLFELKGFPAQLAVDASSLRRIAGEWRPHVLFLDTRVGGCGNYALVGGLRELDDDANRLIIAMSGFLPEEPIAHLKEAGYDGHCRRPCPVWQMTDLLDEFFACHAVR
;
A
#
# COMPACT_ATOMS: atom_id res chain seq x y z
N MET A 1 31.76 6.73 -7.34
CA MET A 1 30.92 7.95 -7.41
C MET A 1 29.60 7.57 -8.08
N ASN A 2 28.73 6.87 -7.34
CA ASN A 2 27.50 6.28 -7.89
C ASN A 2 26.40 7.33 -7.93
N LYS A 3 26.11 7.81 -9.14
CA LYS A 3 24.91 8.58 -9.45
C LYS A 3 23.70 7.82 -8.90
N ARG A 4 22.96 8.45 -7.99
CA ARG A 4 21.60 8.08 -7.56
C ARG A 4 20.66 8.16 -8.77
N ALA A 5 20.84 7.28 -9.74
CA ALA A 5 19.99 7.16 -10.93
C ALA A 5 18.75 6.29 -10.60
N TYR A 6 18.08 6.62 -9.50
CA TYR A 6 16.68 6.31 -9.31
C TYR A 6 16.01 7.67 -9.26
N GLU A 7 15.87 8.28 -10.44
CA GLU A 7 14.96 9.40 -10.59
C GLU A 7 13.62 8.90 -10.06
N SER A 8 13.23 9.49 -8.93
CA SER A 8 11.93 9.37 -8.29
C SER A 8 10.88 9.82 -9.31
N SER A 9 10.57 8.96 -10.27
CA SER A 9 9.55 9.25 -11.24
C SER A 9 8.21 9.00 -10.56
N LEU A 10 7.29 9.93 -10.73
CA LEU A 10 5.88 9.75 -10.44
C LEU A 10 5.30 8.49 -11.12
N ALA A 11 6.03 7.92 -12.10
CA ALA A 11 5.66 6.66 -12.75
C ALA A 11 5.90 5.44 -11.86
N GLN A 12 6.81 5.48 -10.87
CA GLN A 12 7.07 4.35 -9.99
C GLN A 12 6.08 4.30 -8.82
N CYS A 13 5.86 5.42 -8.14
CA CYS A 13 4.84 5.52 -7.10
C CYS A 13 4.24 6.92 -7.02
N SER A 14 2.94 7.00 -6.78
CA SER A 14 2.25 8.28 -6.57
C SER A 14 0.98 8.11 -5.76
N LEU A 15 0.62 9.14 -5.01
CA LEU A 15 -0.70 9.30 -4.38
C LEU A 15 -1.43 10.41 -5.13
N TRP A 16 -2.68 10.16 -5.51
CA TRP A 16 -3.58 11.19 -6.05
C TRP A 16 -4.66 11.60 -5.06
N ASN A 17 -4.93 10.78 -4.03
CA ASN A 17 -5.81 11.12 -2.93
C ASN A 17 -4.99 11.19 -1.64
N ARG A 18 -4.35 12.33 -1.41
CA ARG A 18 -3.46 12.53 -0.27
C ARG A 18 -4.29 12.70 1.00
N LYS A 19 -4.12 11.75 1.91
CA LYS A 19 -4.72 11.75 3.25
C LYS A 19 -3.59 11.85 4.28
N GLN A 20 -3.90 12.32 5.48
CA GLN A 20 -2.94 12.37 6.57
C GLN A 20 -3.58 11.89 7.88
N ALA A 21 -2.84 11.11 8.65
CA ALA A 21 -3.27 10.60 9.94
C ALA A 21 -2.15 10.75 10.97
N ARG A 22 -2.32 11.63 11.96
CA ARG A 22 -1.36 11.78 13.06
C ARG A 22 -1.65 10.77 14.15
N LEU A 23 -0.93 9.65 14.12
CA LEU A 23 -1.09 8.55 15.07
C LEU A 23 0.22 8.27 15.81
N GLN A 24 0.09 7.72 17.03
CA GLN A 24 1.23 7.17 17.76
C GLN A 24 1.86 6.01 16.97
N PRO A 25 3.19 5.81 16.98
CA PRO A 25 3.89 4.81 16.19
C PRO A 25 3.26 3.40 16.23
N GLU A 26 2.86 2.94 17.42
CA GLU A 26 2.29 1.62 17.68
C GLU A 26 0.89 1.45 17.06
N SER A 27 0.23 2.57 16.74
CA SER A 27 -1.06 2.59 16.08
C SER A 27 -0.96 2.68 14.56
N ARG A 28 0.23 2.87 13.96
CA ARG A 28 0.42 3.05 12.51
C ARG A 28 0.37 1.72 11.73
N ARG A 29 -0.77 1.05 11.83
CA ARG A 29 -1.03 -0.28 11.27
C ARG A 29 -1.04 -0.26 9.73
N VAL A 30 -0.19 -1.08 9.12
CA VAL A 30 -0.06 -1.27 7.67
C VAL A 30 -0.40 -2.71 7.31
N LEU A 31 -1.31 -2.92 6.36
CA LEU A 31 -1.59 -4.25 5.81
C LEU A 31 -1.01 -4.37 4.41
N LEU A 32 -0.20 -5.39 4.22
CA LEU A 32 0.30 -5.84 2.93
C LEU A 32 -0.62 -6.95 2.42
N ALA A 33 -1.13 -6.84 1.20
CA ALA A 33 -1.86 -7.92 0.53
C ALA A 33 -1.07 -8.35 -0.71
N LEU A 34 -0.32 -9.44 -0.61
CA LEU A 34 0.52 -9.97 -1.70
C LEU A 34 0.38 -11.50 -1.80
N PRO A 35 0.24 -12.07 -3.01
CA PRO A 35 0.10 -13.52 -3.16
C PRO A 35 1.41 -14.27 -2.83
N GLU A 36 2.57 -13.66 -3.04
CA GLU A 36 3.86 -14.28 -2.71
C GLU A 36 4.19 -14.18 -1.22
N ARG A 37 3.87 -15.23 -0.45
CA ARG A 37 4.07 -15.31 1.01
C ARG A 37 5.46 -14.87 1.48
N VAL A 38 6.53 -15.36 0.85
CA VAL A 38 7.91 -15.07 1.29
C VAL A 38 8.24 -13.59 1.10
N LEU A 39 7.93 -13.04 -0.08
CA LEU A 39 8.14 -11.63 -0.39
C LEU A 39 7.32 -10.73 0.55
N GLY A 40 6.05 -11.06 0.72
CA GLY A 40 5.15 -10.32 1.62
C GLY A 40 5.63 -10.34 3.07
N ALA A 41 6.11 -11.48 3.56
CA ALA A 41 6.64 -11.60 4.92
C ALA A 41 7.91 -10.78 5.10
N SER A 42 8.84 -10.83 4.15
CA SER A 42 10.05 -10.00 4.17
C SER A 42 9.72 -8.50 4.16
N LEU A 43 8.75 -8.07 3.34
CA LEU A 43 8.34 -6.67 3.29
C LEU A 43 7.65 -6.22 4.59
N ALA A 44 6.82 -7.08 5.20
CA ALA A 44 6.22 -6.82 6.50
C ALA A 44 7.30 -6.57 7.57
N SER A 45 8.29 -7.46 7.66
CA SER A 45 9.40 -7.30 8.60
C SER A 45 10.20 -6.02 8.36
N LEU A 46 10.40 -5.60 7.11
CA LEU A 46 11.07 -4.33 6.79
C LEU A 46 10.25 -3.12 7.24
N PHE A 47 8.93 -3.16 7.14
CA PHE A 47 8.05 -2.10 7.65
C PHE A 47 8.05 -2.05 9.18
N GLU A 48 8.04 -3.20 9.86
CA GLU A 48 8.17 -3.27 11.31
C GLU A 48 9.49 -2.67 11.80
N LEU A 49 10.62 -2.99 11.13
CA LEU A 49 11.93 -2.40 11.42
C LEU A 49 11.96 -0.87 11.20
N LYS A 50 11.04 -0.35 10.39
CA LYS A 50 10.85 1.09 10.15
C LYS A 50 9.84 1.75 11.08
N GLY A 51 9.32 1.01 12.06
CA GLY A 51 8.38 1.52 13.06
C GLY A 51 6.92 1.52 12.61
N PHE A 52 6.59 0.75 11.56
CA PHE A 52 5.21 0.55 11.10
C PHE A 52 4.78 -0.89 11.40
N PRO A 53 3.92 -1.11 12.42
CA PRO A 53 3.34 -2.43 12.64
C PRO A 53 2.69 -2.94 11.35
N ALA A 54 3.10 -4.11 10.87
CA ALA A 54 2.71 -4.62 9.57
C ALA A 54 2.15 -6.05 9.64
N GLN A 55 1.08 -6.32 8.89
CA GLN A 55 0.56 -7.68 8.70
C GLN A 55 0.52 -8.04 7.22
N LEU A 56 0.48 -9.34 6.93
CA LEU A 56 0.37 -9.89 5.58
C LEU A 56 -0.94 -10.66 5.39
N ALA A 57 -1.69 -10.29 4.36
CA ALA A 57 -2.72 -11.09 3.73
C ALA A 57 -2.19 -11.70 2.43
N VAL A 58 -2.40 -12.99 2.21
CA VAL A 58 -1.90 -13.69 1.00
C VAL A 58 -2.96 -13.92 -0.06
N ASP A 59 -4.22 -13.63 0.27
CA ASP A 59 -5.38 -13.82 -0.59
C ASP A 59 -6.51 -12.85 -0.19
N ALA A 60 -7.55 -12.77 -1.02
CA ALA A 60 -8.69 -11.91 -0.77
C ALA A 60 -9.45 -12.23 0.53
N SER A 61 -9.42 -13.48 0.99
CA SER A 61 -10.13 -13.92 2.20
C SER A 61 -9.44 -13.41 3.46
N SER A 62 -8.13 -13.67 3.58
CA SER A 62 -7.27 -13.17 4.65
C SER A 62 -7.22 -11.64 4.66
N LEU A 63 -7.24 -11.01 3.48
CA LEU A 63 -7.31 -9.55 3.35
C LEU A 63 -8.56 -8.98 4.02
N ARG A 64 -9.74 -9.48 3.66
CA ARG A 64 -11.01 -9.01 4.25
C ARG A 64 -11.06 -9.25 5.75
N ARG A 65 -10.65 -10.44 6.20
CA ARG A 65 -10.63 -10.78 7.62
C ARG A 65 -9.73 -9.84 8.43
N ILE A 66 -8.46 -9.69 8.02
CA ILE A 66 -7.51 -8.84 8.73
C ILE A 66 -7.93 -7.36 8.65
N ALA A 67 -8.44 -6.91 7.50
CA ALA A 67 -8.90 -5.52 7.36
C ALA A 67 -10.08 -5.18 8.28
N GLY A 68 -10.99 -6.14 8.52
CA GLY A 68 -12.11 -5.98 9.44
C GLY A 68 -11.71 -6.07 10.92
N GLU A 69 -10.87 -7.04 11.28
CA GLU A 69 -10.48 -7.29 12.67
C GLU A 69 -9.42 -6.29 13.17
N TRP A 70 -8.37 -6.07 12.38
CA TRP A 70 -7.20 -5.29 12.78
C TRP A 70 -7.28 -3.82 12.34
N ARG A 71 -8.20 -3.48 11.45
CA ARG A 71 -8.49 -2.10 11.00
C ARG A 71 -7.22 -1.31 10.64
N PRO A 72 -6.46 -1.72 9.62
CA PRO A 72 -5.25 -1.02 9.20
C PRO A 72 -5.55 0.38 8.65
N HIS A 73 -4.59 1.30 8.77
CA HIS A 73 -4.74 2.67 8.25
C HIS A 73 -4.21 2.79 6.81
N VAL A 74 -3.24 1.93 6.44
CA VAL A 74 -2.71 1.86 5.08
C VAL A 74 -2.78 0.41 4.58
N LEU A 75 -3.29 0.22 3.37
CA LEU A 75 -3.23 -1.03 2.62
C LEU A 75 -2.31 -0.86 1.42
N PHE A 76 -1.32 -1.74 1.27
CA PHE A 76 -0.70 -1.99 -0.03
C PHE A 76 -1.30 -3.25 -0.62
N LEU A 77 -2.14 -3.10 -1.64
CA LEU A 77 -2.89 -4.18 -2.25
C LEU A 77 -2.33 -4.52 -3.63
N ASP A 78 -1.73 -5.70 -3.74
CA ASP A 78 -1.31 -6.29 -5.01
C ASP A 78 -2.54 -6.60 -5.88
N THR A 79 -2.51 -6.08 -7.11
CA THR A 79 -3.61 -6.18 -8.08
C THR A 79 -3.90 -7.61 -8.53
N ARG A 80 -3.09 -8.60 -8.13
CA ARG A 80 -3.28 -10.03 -8.42
C ARG A 80 -4.04 -10.79 -7.32
N VAL A 81 -4.23 -10.21 -6.13
CA VAL A 81 -4.86 -10.89 -4.96
C VAL A 81 -6.34 -11.24 -5.18
N GLY A 82 -7.01 -10.62 -6.17
CA GLY A 82 -8.40 -10.90 -6.59
C GLY A 82 -8.55 -11.53 -7.98
N GLY A 83 -7.43 -11.98 -8.57
CA GLY A 83 -7.32 -12.25 -10.00
C GLY A 83 -6.85 -11.01 -10.76
N CYS A 84 -5.89 -11.19 -11.67
CA CYS A 84 -5.28 -10.09 -12.42
C CYS A 84 -6.34 -9.25 -13.16
N GLY A 85 -6.28 -7.93 -13.03
CA GLY A 85 -7.24 -7.01 -13.66
C GLY A 85 -8.61 -6.95 -12.98
N ASN A 86 -8.82 -7.65 -11.86
CA ASN A 86 -10.04 -7.54 -11.05
C ASN A 86 -9.81 -6.60 -9.86
N TYR A 87 -10.40 -5.40 -9.95
CA TYR A 87 -10.27 -4.38 -8.91
C TYR A 87 -11.47 -4.30 -7.94
N ALA A 88 -12.44 -5.21 -8.05
CA ALA A 88 -13.66 -5.20 -7.24
C ALA A 88 -13.39 -5.32 -5.73
N LEU A 89 -12.22 -5.87 -5.34
CA LEU A 89 -11.81 -5.95 -3.94
C LEU A 89 -11.71 -4.58 -3.27
N VAL A 90 -11.28 -3.54 -3.99
CA VAL A 90 -11.18 -2.20 -3.42
C VAL A 90 -12.55 -1.64 -3.07
N GLY A 91 -13.54 -1.80 -3.94
CA GLY A 91 -14.92 -1.36 -3.67
C GLY A 91 -15.45 -1.98 -2.37
N GLY A 92 -15.34 -3.30 -2.22
CA GLY A 92 -15.77 -3.99 -0.99
C GLY A 92 -14.97 -3.56 0.25
N LEU A 93 -13.68 -3.24 0.13
CA LEU A 93 -12.89 -2.71 1.24
C LEU A 93 -13.30 -1.29 1.64
N ARG A 94 -13.81 -0.48 0.70
CA ARG A 94 -14.35 0.86 0.99
C ARG A 94 -15.70 0.78 1.69
N GLU A 95 -16.53 -0.20 1.35
CA GLU A 95 -17.83 -0.42 2.01
C GLU A 95 -17.68 -0.95 3.44
N LEU A 96 -16.62 -1.71 3.73
CA LEU A 96 -16.33 -2.22 5.07
C LEU A 96 -15.87 -1.14 6.07
N ASP A 97 -15.47 0.03 5.58
CA ASP A 97 -14.97 1.12 6.42
C ASP A 97 -15.99 2.26 6.54
N ASP A 98 -16.40 2.55 7.77
CA ASP A 98 -16.83 3.90 8.16
C ASP A 98 -15.65 4.90 8.20
N ASP A 99 -14.42 4.41 8.02
CA ASP A 99 -13.19 5.18 8.11
C ASP A 99 -12.75 5.69 6.73
N ALA A 100 -13.34 6.81 6.31
CA ALA A 100 -12.99 7.54 5.09
C ALA A 100 -11.47 7.86 4.97
N ASN A 101 -10.72 7.71 6.06
CA ASN A 101 -9.29 8.06 6.14
C ASN A 101 -8.35 6.92 5.77
N ARG A 102 -8.82 5.67 5.57
CA ARG A 102 -7.93 4.57 5.16
C ARG A 102 -7.30 4.86 3.79
N LEU A 103 -5.98 4.68 3.69
CA LEU A 103 -5.21 4.80 2.46
C LEU A 103 -5.09 3.43 1.77
N ILE A 104 -5.55 3.28 0.53
CA ILE A 104 -5.43 2.02 -0.24
C ILE A 104 -4.56 2.27 -1.47
N ILE A 105 -3.38 1.67 -1.49
CA ILE A 105 -2.34 1.86 -2.52
C ILE A 105 -2.25 0.58 -3.36
N ALA A 106 -2.37 0.71 -4.67
CA ALA A 106 -2.22 -0.42 -5.60
C ALA A 106 -0.76 -0.83 -5.73
N MET A 107 -0.40 -2.10 -5.48
CA MET A 107 0.84 -2.68 -5.97
C MET A 107 0.60 -3.26 -7.36
N SER A 108 0.82 -2.43 -8.38
CA SER A 108 0.40 -2.67 -9.76
C SER A 108 1.57 -3.10 -10.66
N GLY A 109 1.26 -3.74 -11.80
CA GLY A 109 2.20 -4.08 -12.87
C GLY A 109 2.56 -2.85 -13.68
N PHE A 110 3.17 -3.01 -14.85
CA PHE A 110 3.59 -1.87 -15.67
C PHE A 110 2.45 -1.29 -16.53
N LEU A 111 2.63 -0.07 -17.02
CA LEU A 111 1.83 0.45 -18.12
C LEU A 111 2.33 -0.19 -19.44
N PRO A 112 1.45 -0.53 -20.39
CA PRO A 112 0.03 -0.19 -20.46
C PRO A 112 -0.93 -1.20 -19.79
N GLU A 113 -0.42 -2.29 -19.20
CA GLU A 113 -1.23 -3.41 -18.70
C GLU A 113 -2.19 -3.02 -17.57
N GLU A 114 -1.79 -2.08 -16.69
CA GLU A 114 -2.66 -1.57 -15.62
C GLU A 114 -2.69 -0.03 -15.60
N PRO A 115 -3.52 0.60 -16.45
CA PRO A 115 -3.67 2.06 -16.54
C PRO A 115 -4.00 2.71 -15.19
N ILE A 116 -3.39 3.86 -14.90
CA ILE A 116 -3.69 4.63 -13.67
C ILE A 116 -5.17 5.02 -13.60
N ALA A 117 -5.81 5.28 -14.75
CA ALA A 117 -7.24 5.58 -14.82
C ALA A 117 -8.11 4.48 -14.18
N HIS A 118 -7.86 3.20 -14.50
CA HIS A 118 -8.62 2.09 -13.92
C HIS A 118 -8.38 1.95 -12.42
N LEU A 119 -7.15 2.21 -11.95
CA LEU A 119 -6.86 2.19 -10.51
C LEU A 119 -7.61 3.32 -9.78
N LYS A 120 -7.71 4.50 -10.39
CA LYS A 120 -8.49 5.62 -9.84
C LYS A 120 -9.98 5.29 -9.79
N GLU A 121 -10.54 4.80 -10.90
CA GLU A 121 -11.95 4.40 -11.01
C GLU A 121 -12.33 3.31 -10.01
N ALA A 122 -11.41 2.37 -9.74
CA ALA A 122 -11.62 1.33 -8.74
C ALA A 122 -11.57 1.81 -7.28
N GLY A 123 -11.13 3.05 -7.02
CA GLY A 123 -11.12 3.64 -5.68
C GLY A 123 -9.80 3.49 -4.91
N TYR A 124 -8.69 3.18 -5.58
CA TYR A 124 -7.35 3.32 -4.99
C TYR A 124 -7.02 4.80 -4.74
N ASP A 125 -6.19 5.09 -3.75
CA ASP A 125 -5.69 6.44 -3.44
C ASP A 125 -4.33 6.75 -4.09
N GLY A 126 -3.66 5.70 -4.58
CA GLY A 126 -2.35 5.78 -5.20
C GLY A 126 -1.86 4.43 -5.72
N HIS A 127 -0.63 4.41 -6.21
CA HIS A 127 0.01 3.18 -6.68
C HIS A 127 1.50 3.13 -6.36
N CYS A 128 2.02 1.91 -6.34
CA CYS A 128 3.42 1.52 -6.39
C CYS A 128 3.55 0.48 -7.52
N ARG A 129 4.28 0.82 -8.59
CA ARG A 129 4.59 -0.11 -9.68
C ARG A 129 5.60 -1.13 -9.21
N ARG A 130 5.35 -2.40 -9.47
CA ARG A 130 6.28 -3.49 -9.22
C ARG A 130 7.35 -3.51 -10.33
N PRO A 131 8.64 -3.68 -10.00
CA PRO A 131 9.19 -3.71 -8.65
C PRO A 131 9.23 -2.30 -8.03
N CYS A 132 8.73 -2.13 -6.81
CA CYS A 132 8.82 -0.86 -6.08
C CYS A 132 9.85 -1.01 -4.95
N PRO A 133 10.89 -0.16 -4.90
CA PRO A 133 11.80 -0.11 -3.78
C PRO A 133 11.09 0.20 -2.45
N VAL A 134 11.47 -0.51 -1.39
CA VAL A 134 10.87 -0.37 -0.05
C VAL A 134 10.96 1.05 0.49
N TRP A 135 12.06 1.77 0.20
CA TRP A 135 12.24 3.14 0.66
C TRP A 135 11.18 4.11 0.09
N GLN A 136 10.73 3.91 -1.16
CA GLN A 136 9.64 4.70 -1.73
C GLN A 136 8.32 4.39 -1.04
N MET A 137 8.07 3.12 -0.70
CA MET A 137 6.87 2.74 0.03
C MET A 137 6.86 3.33 1.44
N THR A 138 8.01 3.37 2.12
CA THR A 138 8.13 3.99 3.45
C THR A 138 8.02 5.51 3.39
N ASP A 139 8.49 6.16 2.32
CA ASP A 139 8.27 7.61 2.13
C ASP A 139 6.77 7.94 2.04
N LEU A 140 5.95 7.08 1.40
CA LEU A 140 4.49 7.24 1.38
C LEU A 140 3.87 7.06 2.77
N LEU A 141 4.40 6.14 3.58
CA LEU A 141 3.96 5.92 4.95
C LEU A 141 4.32 7.12 5.84
N ASP A 142 5.53 7.66 5.71
CA ASP A 142 5.97 8.84 6.43
C ASP A 142 5.13 10.08 6.05
N GLU A 143 4.83 10.26 4.76
CA GLU A 143 3.93 11.32 4.27
C GLU A 143 2.52 11.18 4.88
N PHE A 144 1.94 9.97 4.83
CA PHE A 144 0.59 9.72 5.34
C PHE A 144 0.51 9.87 6.86
N PHE A 145 1.46 9.30 7.61
CA PHE A 145 1.46 9.38 9.07
C PHE A 145 2.03 10.70 9.63
N ALA A 146 2.49 11.60 8.75
CA ALA A 146 3.20 12.82 9.08
C ALA A 146 4.39 12.59 10.02
N CYS A 147 5.08 11.47 9.85
CA CYS A 147 6.30 11.14 10.56
C CYS A 147 7.38 12.14 10.12
N HIS A 148 7.86 12.98 11.03
CA HIS A 148 9.06 13.75 10.75
C HIS A 148 10.24 12.78 10.81
N ALA A 149 10.82 12.46 9.66
CA ALA A 149 12.10 11.78 9.63
C ALA A 149 13.14 12.67 10.32
N VAL A 150 13.59 12.29 11.52
CA VAL A 150 14.90 12.70 11.99
C VAL A 150 15.88 11.95 11.09
N ARG A 151 16.25 12.61 9.98
CA ARG A 151 17.20 12.11 8.98
C ARG A 151 18.61 12.09 9.54
#